data_AF-A0A7H8K8X2-F1
#
_entry.id   AF-A0A7H8K8X2-F1
#
_cell.length_a   1.000
_cell.length_b   1.000
_cell.length_c   1.000
_cell.angle_alpha   90.00
_cell.angle_beta   90.00
_cell.angle_gamma   90.00
#
_symmetry.space_group_name_H-M   'P 1'
#
loop_
_entity.id
_entity.type
_entity.pdbx_description
1 polymer ?
#
loop_
_entity_poly.entity_id
_entity_poly.type
_entity_poly.pdbx_seq_one_letter_code
_entity_poly.pdbx_strand_id
1 'polypeptide(L)'
;MRAGEWRQDQGERGTGGSVRRGGTASGARPEHPIMALQHAAGNAAVAAALSGEHGGAPALPVQRAPGGAQSAATEQAAPDYTPRLSRGPLLSPAERDAIEAAGPGSAVQAETGSLEEANRYLDTGKYYDWLQLPPGRRLFAATVAWDRRTQPGNRRDTPAYVLARGIKMRSVPEGDPLRAELEAELTTDVRDTFAATLAAPDLQAGQESTEGLSAQEIEAFNRKNQQANTLLRRLFVIIQQGLEVAGAEGKYSADRQWRHHTGAVARALAHGGRVNVRVEIPREETAEPIGGRSLPEWLGMRNLPKRAFSTHDMTGGSEETLREVGAVKATAGKLFKYPRRDERGADIAAGGIGSRDFNGDVVLPNGVHGHILLVYKPPTSSDIGWLQIGLETTAPESVADTLLHAIGLSKSDPNAPRNPVGYRHTAKSTEATANPASSVGGLKQDKIGVGKLDTMRVTLGGDWLRKLKAEDAKLTAQINRAGQDERRLREIFTALVGTGDDYAQLVADEPTVAAPEPDDPDEIRPAPR
;
A
#
# COMPACT_ATOMS: atom_id res chain seq x y z
N MET A 1 -63.14 -2.58 44.27
CA MET A 1 -63.56 -3.73 45.12
C MET A 1 -62.33 -4.58 45.38
N ARG A 2 -62.03 -4.82 46.67
CA ARG A 2 -61.19 -5.85 47.34
C ARG A 2 -59.85 -6.25 46.66
N ALA A 3 -58.68 -5.89 47.19
CA ALA A 3 -58.05 -6.34 48.45
C ALA A 3 -57.81 -7.87 48.50
N GLY A 4 -56.54 -8.25 48.65
CA GLY A 4 -56.08 -9.63 48.86
C GLY A 4 -54.55 -9.73 48.96
N GLU A 5 -54.00 -9.29 50.11
CA GLU A 5 -52.67 -9.64 50.59
C GLU A 5 -52.60 -11.13 50.95
N TRP A 6 -51.45 -11.79 50.75
CA TRP A 6 -50.97 -12.86 51.63
C TRP A 6 -49.45 -12.78 51.82
N ARG A 7 -49.07 -12.75 53.10
CA ARG A 7 -47.73 -12.84 53.74
C ARG A 7 -47.06 -14.20 53.47
N GLN A 8 -45.75 -14.27 53.21
CA GLN A 8 -44.61 -14.36 54.15
C GLN A 8 -44.54 -15.72 54.88
N ASP A 9 -43.54 -16.57 54.59
CA ASP A 9 -42.51 -16.94 55.58
C ASP A 9 -41.29 -17.69 54.99
N GLN A 10 -40.26 -17.70 55.83
CA GLN A 10 -38.85 -18.08 55.74
C GLN A 10 -38.61 -19.55 55.29
N GLY A 11 -37.44 -20.00 54.85
CA GLY A 11 -36.07 -19.52 54.79
C GLY A 11 -35.18 -20.76 54.62
N GLU A 12 -33.99 -20.65 54.03
CA GLU A 12 -32.84 -21.51 54.40
C GLU A 12 -31.56 -21.12 53.63
N ARG A 13 -30.45 -21.39 54.30
CA ARG A 13 -29.07 -21.01 53.98
C ARG A 13 -28.52 -21.86 52.84
N GLY A 14 -27.75 -21.25 51.95
CA GLY A 14 -26.98 -21.95 50.92
C GLY A 14 -25.78 -21.15 50.47
N THR A 15 -24.63 -21.46 51.06
CA THR A 15 -23.29 -21.04 50.62
C THR A 15 -22.98 -21.53 49.21
N GLY A 16 -22.41 -20.69 48.34
CA GLY A 16 -21.73 -21.21 47.13
C GLY A 16 -21.44 -20.20 46.02
N GLY A 17 -20.15 -19.98 45.77
CA GLY A 17 -19.63 -19.86 44.39
C GLY A 17 -19.74 -18.50 43.70
N SER A 18 -18.73 -17.65 43.88
CA SER A 18 -18.42 -16.57 42.94
C SER A 18 -17.95 -17.18 41.61
N VAL A 19 -18.81 -17.16 40.59
CA VAL A 19 -18.44 -17.45 39.21
C VAL A 19 -18.01 -16.16 38.54
N ARG A 20 -16.69 -15.97 38.41
CA ARG A 20 -16.08 -14.97 37.54
C ARG A 20 -16.49 -15.25 36.10
N ARG A 21 -17.24 -14.33 35.47
CA ARG A 21 -17.37 -14.27 34.01
C ARG A 21 -16.02 -13.94 33.40
N GLY A 22 -15.39 -14.93 32.78
CA GLY A 22 -14.23 -14.73 31.92
C GLY A 22 -14.64 -13.92 30.70
N GLY A 23 -14.04 -12.75 30.54
CA GLY A 23 -14.06 -12.01 29.28
C GLY A 23 -13.21 -12.74 28.25
N THR A 24 -13.82 -13.06 27.11
CA THR A 24 -13.11 -13.57 25.94
C THR A 24 -12.27 -12.44 25.35
N ALA A 25 -10.97 -12.48 25.62
CA ALA A 25 -9.98 -11.72 24.88
C ALA A 25 -10.05 -12.17 23.40
N SER A 26 -10.15 -11.20 22.50
CA SER A 26 -10.01 -11.42 21.06
C SER A 26 -8.58 -11.89 20.76
N GLY A 27 -8.38 -13.19 20.73
CA GLY A 27 -7.12 -13.80 20.33
C GLY A 27 -6.87 -13.53 18.85
N ALA A 28 -5.78 -12.83 18.54
CA ALA A 28 -5.15 -12.95 17.23
C ALA A 28 -4.81 -14.44 17.04
N ARG A 29 -5.30 -15.04 15.95
CA ARG A 29 -4.89 -16.40 15.59
C ARG A 29 -3.39 -16.38 15.26
N PRO A 30 -2.61 -17.39 15.70
CA PRO A 30 -1.23 -17.52 15.25
C PRO A 30 -1.20 -17.69 13.74
N GLU A 31 -0.24 -17.04 13.09
CA GLU A 31 0.02 -17.16 11.66
C GLU A 31 0.40 -18.60 11.31
N HIS A 32 -0.05 -19.08 10.14
CA HIS A 32 0.22 -20.44 9.69
C HIS A 32 1.73 -20.63 9.43
N PRO A 33 2.34 -21.78 9.78
CA PRO A 33 3.79 -21.99 9.65
C PRO A 33 4.34 -21.76 8.24
N ILE A 34 3.54 -22.06 7.20
CA ILE A 34 3.94 -21.86 5.80
C ILE A 34 3.99 -20.37 5.44
N MET A 35 3.07 -19.56 5.96
CA MET A 35 3.09 -18.10 5.75
C MET A 35 4.22 -17.45 6.54
N ALA A 36 4.45 -17.91 7.78
CA ALA A 36 5.62 -17.49 8.55
C ALA A 36 6.94 -17.89 7.85
N LEU A 37 6.99 -19.07 7.22
CA LEU A 37 8.15 -19.55 6.46
C LEU A 37 8.33 -18.80 5.13
N GLN A 38 7.25 -18.49 4.42
CA GLN A 38 7.28 -17.64 3.23
C GLN A 38 7.77 -16.23 3.58
N HIS A 39 7.26 -15.64 4.67
CA HIS A 39 7.72 -14.33 5.16
C HIS A 39 9.17 -14.35 5.65
N ALA A 40 9.66 -15.47 6.18
CA ALA A 40 11.02 -15.59 6.71
C ALA A 40 12.08 -15.99 5.66
N ALA A 41 11.70 -16.80 4.66
CA ALA A 41 12.65 -17.50 3.79
C ALA A 41 12.23 -17.56 2.31
N GLY A 42 11.05 -17.06 1.94
CA GLY A 42 10.52 -17.07 0.58
C GLY A 42 10.00 -18.42 0.11
N ASN A 43 9.28 -18.42 -1.02
CA ASN A 43 8.63 -19.60 -1.60
C ASN A 43 9.59 -20.76 -1.91
N ALA A 44 10.85 -20.46 -2.27
CA ALA A 44 11.85 -21.49 -2.56
C ALA A 44 12.24 -22.30 -1.32
N ALA A 45 12.28 -21.67 -0.15
CA ALA A 45 12.54 -22.36 1.12
C ALA A 45 11.31 -23.13 1.61
N VAL A 46 10.10 -22.65 1.31
CA VAL A 46 8.85 -23.39 1.53
C VAL A 46 8.81 -24.66 0.68
N ALA A 47 9.12 -24.56 -0.61
CA ALA A 47 9.20 -25.70 -1.52
C ALA A 47 10.27 -26.71 -1.07
N ALA A 48 11.46 -26.25 -0.66
CA ALA A 48 12.53 -27.10 -0.12
C ALA A 48 12.15 -27.78 1.21
N ALA A 49 11.41 -27.08 2.08
CA ALA A 49 10.92 -27.65 3.35
C ALA A 49 9.81 -28.70 3.14
N LEU A 50 9.00 -28.55 2.09
CA LEU A 50 7.94 -29.51 1.73
C LEU A 50 8.46 -30.70 0.92
N SER A 51 9.53 -30.53 0.13
CA SER A 51 10.15 -31.60 -0.68
C SER A 51 11.09 -32.52 0.11
N GLY A 52 11.40 -32.21 1.37
CA GLY A 52 12.30 -33.02 2.21
C GLY A 52 13.77 -32.97 1.77
N GLU A 53 14.14 -32.11 0.83
CA GLU A 53 15.52 -31.96 0.37
C GLU A 53 16.29 -31.02 1.32
N HIS A 54 17.14 -31.61 2.15
CA HIS A 54 18.10 -30.88 2.97
C HIS A 54 19.20 -30.23 2.10
N GLY A 55 18.90 -29.07 1.53
CA GLY A 55 19.87 -28.15 0.94
C GLY A 55 19.94 -26.86 1.76
N GLY A 56 20.85 -26.80 2.73
CA GLY A 56 21.03 -25.64 3.58
C GLY A 56 21.39 -24.38 2.79
N ALA A 57 20.57 -23.33 2.89
CA ALA A 57 20.96 -22.00 2.47
C ALA A 57 22.09 -21.49 3.40
N PRO A 58 23.22 -21.00 2.87
CA PRO A 58 24.25 -20.41 3.72
C PRO A 58 23.77 -19.04 4.18
N ALA A 59 23.45 -18.93 5.47
CA ALA A 59 23.49 -17.64 6.15
C ALA A 59 24.94 -17.13 6.11
N LEU A 60 25.18 -15.98 5.48
CA LEU A 60 26.48 -15.31 5.57
C LEU A 60 26.70 -14.92 7.05
N PRO A 61 27.72 -15.47 7.74
CA PRO A 61 28.00 -15.06 9.10
C PRO A 61 28.68 -13.69 9.07
N VAL A 62 28.06 -12.68 9.68
CA VAL A 62 28.75 -11.46 10.09
C VAL A 62 29.62 -11.82 11.30
N GLN A 63 30.83 -12.33 11.06
CA GLN A 63 31.85 -12.49 12.09
C GLN A 63 32.58 -11.16 12.30
N ARG A 64 32.33 -10.51 13.44
CA ARG A 64 33.27 -9.53 14.01
C ARG A 64 34.43 -10.31 14.63
N ALA A 65 35.62 -10.21 14.03
CA ALA A 65 36.85 -10.72 14.62
C ALA A 65 37.31 -9.84 15.80
N PRO A 66 37.82 -10.41 16.90
CA PRO A 66 38.45 -9.64 17.97
C PRO A 66 39.95 -9.46 17.72
N GLY A 67 40.41 -8.21 17.87
CA GLY A 67 41.73 -7.82 18.37
C GLY A 67 42.98 -8.40 17.68
N GLY A 68 43.50 -7.69 16.69
CA GLY A 68 44.87 -7.82 16.18
C GLY A 68 45.49 -6.43 15.94
N ALA A 69 46.76 -6.26 16.32
CA ALA A 69 47.43 -4.99 16.56
C ALA A 69 47.42 -3.99 15.38
N GLN A 70 47.19 -2.73 15.72
CA GLN A 70 47.13 -1.57 14.84
C GLN A 70 48.48 -1.27 14.17
N SER A 71 48.53 -1.34 12.85
CA SER A 71 49.44 -0.51 12.07
C SER A 71 48.69 0.77 11.68
N ALA A 72 49.25 1.93 12.02
CA ALA A 72 48.67 3.23 11.74
C ALA A 72 48.69 3.57 10.23
N ALA A 73 47.84 2.90 9.45
CA ALA A 73 47.32 3.49 8.22
C ALA A 73 46.19 4.42 8.66
N THR A 74 46.24 5.69 8.27
CA THR A 74 45.12 6.62 8.40
C THR A 74 43.88 5.97 7.79
N GLU A 75 43.00 5.46 8.66
CA GLU A 75 41.75 4.81 8.30
C GLU A 75 40.87 5.90 7.66
N GLN A 76 40.90 6.00 6.34
CA GLN A 76 39.98 6.88 5.62
C GLN A 76 38.58 6.37 5.91
N ALA A 77 37.78 7.18 6.60
CA ALA A 77 36.39 6.88 6.87
C ALA A 77 35.67 6.58 5.55
N ALA A 78 34.80 5.57 5.57
CA ALA A 78 34.00 5.23 4.41
C ALA A 78 33.16 6.45 3.96
N PRO A 79 32.98 6.68 2.65
CA PRO A 79 32.11 7.74 2.15
C PRO A 79 30.66 7.53 2.62
N ASP A 80 29.97 8.61 3.02
CA ASP A 80 28.53 8.54 3.28
C ASP A 80 27.75 8.59 1.96
N TYR A 81 27.23 7.43 1.54
CA TYR A 81 26.42 7.30 0.33
C TYR A 81 24.93 7.62 0.53
N THR A 82 24.48 7.85 1.77
CA THR A 82 23.05 8.05 2.10
C THR A 82 22.39 9.17 1.27
N PRO A 83 23.01 10.37 1.11
CA PRO A 83 22.41 11.44 0.32
C PRO A 83 22.22 11.04 -1.15
N ARG A 84 23.11 10.19 -1.69
CA ARG A 84 23.09 9.81 -3.11
C ARG A 84 21.91 8.93 -3.47
N LEU A 85 21.45 8.08 -2.54
CA LEU A 85 20.25 7.26 -2.75
C LEU A 85 19.00 8.09 -3.06
N SER A 86 18.93 9.34 -2.58
CA SER A 86 17.78 10.22 -2.79
C SER A 86 18.01 11.28 -3.87
N ARG A 87 19.21 11.87 -3.93
CA ARG A 87 19.47 13.10 -4.71
C ARG A 87 20.77 13.10 -5.52
N GLY A 88 21.61 12.08 -5.40
CA GLY A 88 22.91 12.04 -6.07
C GLY A 88 22.92 11.13 -7.30
N PRO A 89 24.00 11.19 -8.10
CA PRO A 89 24.13 10.32 -9.27
C PRO A 89 24.47 8.89 -8.86
N LEU A 90 24.25 7.94 -9.79
CA LEU A 90 24.87 6.62 -9.75
C LEU A 90 26.40 6.73 -9.75
N LEU A 91 27.09 5.63 -9.43
CA LEU A 91 28.55 5.63 -9.44
C LEU A 91 29.06 5.78 -10.88
N SER A 92 30.04 6.67 -11.06
CA SER A 92 30.79 6.81 -12.30
C SER A 92 31.72 5.60 -12.54
N PRO A 93 32.21 5.37 -13.77
CA PRO A 93 33.22 4.34 -14.02
C PRO A 93 34.44 4.47 -13.11
N ALA A 94 34.99 5.68 -12.95
CA ALA A 94 36.16 5.92 -12.10
C ALA A 94 35.90 5.62 -10.61
N GLU A 95 34.70 5.90 -10.10
CA GLU A 95 34.33 5.53 -8.72
C GLU A 95 34.26 4.01 -8.54
N ARG A 96 33.77 3.28 -9.55
CA ARG A 96 33.75 1.81 -9.51
C ARG A 96 35.15 1.22 -9.58
N ASP A 97 36.00 1.74 -10.46
CA ASP A 97 37.39 1.31 -10.56
C ASP A 97 38.13 1.57 -9.23
N ALA A 98 37.84 2.69 -8.56
CA ALA A 98 38.39 2.99 -7.23
C ALA A 98 37.88 2.04 -6.14
N ILE A 99 36.58 1.68 -6.17
CA ILE A 99 36.01 0.68 -5.24
C ILE A 99 36.67 -0.68 -5.42
N GLU A 100 36.85 -1.13 -6.67
CA GLU A 100 37.52 -2.40 -6.97
C GLU A 100 39.00 -2.37 -6.58
N ALA A 101 39.69 -1.24 -6.81
CA ALA A 101 41.10 -1.08 -6.45
C ALA A 101 41.36 -0.98 -4.94
N ALA A 102 40.39 -0.54 -4.13
CA ALA A 102 40.53 -0.42 -2.68
C ALA A 102 40.78 -1.78 -1.98
N GLY A 103 40.40 -2.88 -2.63
CA GLY A 103 40.72 -4.24 -2.22
C GLY A 103 39.97 -4.75 -0.98
N PRO A 104 40.07 -6.07 -0.71
CA PRO A 104 39.52 -6.76 0.46
C PRO A 104 39.80 -6.04 1.80
N GLY A 105 38.75 -5.71 2.54
CA GLY A 105 38.86 -5.22 3.92
C GLY A 105 39.06 -3.70 4.09
N SER A 106 39.07 -2.93 3.00
CA SER A 106 39.03 -1.47 3.08
C SER A 106 37.67 -0.96 3.60
N ALA A 107 37.66 0.20 4.24
CA ALA A 107 36.42 0.84 4.71
C ALA A 107 35.43 1.12 3.55
N VAL A 108 35.95 1.47 2.36
CA VAL A 108 35.16 1.65 1.14
C VAL A 108 34.47 0.35 0.75
N GLN A 109 35.22 -0.75 0.66
CA GLN A 109 34.65 -2.04 0.26
C GLN A 109 33.74 -2.65 1.34
N ALA A 110 33.96 -2.37 2.62
CA ALA A 110 33.02 -2.74 3.67
C ALA A 110 31.64 -2.08 3.45
N GLU A 111 31.63 -0.83 3.00
CA GLU A 111 30.42 -0.04 2.74
C GLU A 111 29.77 -0.37 1.38
N THR A 112 30.55 -0.63 0.32
CA THR A 112 30.04 -0.84 -1.05
C THR A 112 29.95 -2.29 -1.48
N GLY A 113 30.73 -3.18 -0.87
CA GLY A 113 30.99 -4.52 -1.40
C GLY A 113 31.85 -4.50 -2.67
N SER A 114 32.06 -5.66 -3.27
CA SER A 114 32.70 -5.83 -4.59
C SER A 114 31.68 -5.96 -5.73
N LEU A 115 32.15 -5.81 -6.97
CA LEU A 115 31.37 -6.06 -8.18
C LEU A 115 30.86 -7.51 -8.23
N GLU A 116 31.67 -8.48 -7.79
CA GLU A 116 31.25 -9.88 -7.72
C GLU A 116 30.10 -10.07 -6.74
N GLU A 117 30.16 -9.45 -5.56
CA GLU A 117 29.07 -9.48 -4.58
C GLU A 117 27.81 -8.81 -5.12
N ALA A 118 27.94 -7.66 -5.78
CA ALA A 118 26.81 -6.96 -6.40
C ALA A 118 26.16 -7.81 -7.49
N ASN A 119 26.95 -8.40 -8.39
CA ASN A 119 26.47 -9.31 -9.44
C ASN A 119 25.73 -10.49 -8.82
N ARG A 120 26.35 -11.17 -7.84
CA ARG A 120 25.74 -12.31 -7.15
C ARG A 120 24.41 -11.94 -6.49
N TYR A 121 24.33 -10.79 -5.84
CA TYR A 121 23.11 -10.29 -5.20
C TYR A 121 21.99 -10.02 -6.22
N LEU A 122 22.33 -9.44 -7.37
CA LEU A 122 21.36 -9.23 -8.45
C LEU A 122 20.89 -10.55 -9.08
N ASP A 123 21.81 -11.51 -9.26
CA ASP A 123 21.56 -12.80 -9.89
C ASP A 123 20.73 -13.75 -9.01
N THR A 124 20.83 -13.66 -7.68
CA THR A 124 19.98 -14.45 -6.78
C THR A 124 18.51 -14.02 -6.84
N GLY A 125 18.26 -12.74 -7.16
CA GLY A 125 16.91 -12.18 -7.20
C GLY A 125 16.19 -12.17 -5.86
N LYS A 126 16.90 -12.18 -4.72
CA LYS A 126 16.32 -12.19 -3.37
C LYS A 126 16.65 -10.90 -2.62
N TYR A 127 15.65 -10.04 -2.43
CA TYR A 127 15.82 -8.66 -1.94
C TYR A 127 15.24 -8.41 -0.55
N TYR A 128 14.92 -9.44 0.23
CA TYR A 128 14.32 -9.31 1.57
C TYR A 128 15.14 -8.45 2.56
N ASP A 129 16.45 -8.33 2.35
CA ASP A 129 17.38 -7.54 3.14
C ASP A 129 17.76 -6.22 2.47
N TRP A 130 17.14 -5.86 1.33
CA TRP A 130 17.52 -4.70 0.53
C TRP A 130 17.65 -3.42 1.35
N LEU A 131 16.68 -3.14 2.23
CA LEU A 131 16.72 -1.95 3.08
C LEU A 131 17.68 -2.05 4.27
N GLN A 132 18.18 -3.24 4.59
CA GLN A 132 19.19 -3.49 5.62
C GLN A 132 20.61 -3.38 5.06
N LEU A 133 20.78 -3.44 3.73
CA LEU A 133 22.06 -3.23 3.10
C LEU A 133 22.61 -1.81 3.37
N PRO A 134 23.93 -1.68 3.59
CA PRO A 134 24.58 -0.38 3.65
C PRO A 134 24.23 0.49 2.42
N PRO A 135 24.10 1.82 2.59
CA PRO A 135 23.83 2.72 1.49
C PRO A 135 24.76 2.55 0.27
N GLY A 136 26.06 2.34 0.51
CA GLY A 136 27.03 2.07 -0.54
C GLY A 136 26.70 0.82 -1.36
N ARG A 137 26.39 -0.30 -0.69
CA ARG A 137 26.00 -1.56 -1.36
C ARG A 137 24.76 -1.39 -2.22
N ARG A 138 23.73 -0.70 -1.73
CA ARG A 138 22.52 -0.41 -2.52
C ARG A 138 22.82 0.44 -3.74
N LEU A 139 23.63 1.49 -3.58
CA LEU A 139 24.01 2.36 -4.69
C LEU A 139 24.85 1.61 -5.73
N PHE A 140 25.76 0.74 -5.29
CA PHE A 140 26.58 -0.05 -6.19
C PHE A 140 25.74 -1.09 -6.94
N ALA A 141 24.91 -1.86 -6.25
CA ALA A 141 23.97 -2.80 -6.87
C ALA A 141 23.02 -2.11 -7.87
N ALA A 142 22.49 -0.94 -7.52
CA ALA A 142 21.68 -0.13 -8.45
C ALA A 142 22.48 0.32 -9.69
N THR A 143 23.75 0.71 -9.51
CA THR A 143 24.63 1.07 -10.64
C THR A 143 24.87 -0.13 -11.57
N VAL A 144 25.15 -1.31 -11.01
CA VAL A 144 25.33 -2.54 -11.79
C VAL A 144 24.04 -2.94 -12.50
N ALA A 145 22.88 -2.87 -11.83
CA ALA A 145 21.58 -3.14 -12.43
C ALA A 145 21.27 -2.20 -13.61
N TRP A 146 21.63 -0.93 -13.50
CA TRP A 146 21.47 0.05 -14.58
C TRP A 146 22.29 -0.28 -15.82
N ASP A 147 23.54 -0.70 -15.62
CA ASP A 147 24.44 -1.05 -16.72
C ASP A 147 24.00 -2.34 -17.43
N ARG A 148 23.38 -3.25 -16.69
CA ARG A 148 22.80 -4.50 -17.20
C ARG A 148 21.45 -4.32 -17.90
N ARG A 149 20.80 -3.15 -17.82
CA ARG A 149 19.38 -2.97 -18.23
C ARG A 149 19.05 -3.31 -19.69
N THR A 150 20.03 -3.22 -20.58
CA THR A 150 19.86 -3.51 -22.02
C THR A 150 20.24 -4.95 -22.36
N GLN A 151 20.81 -5.70 -21.42
CA GLN A 151 21.18 -7.10 -21.65
C GLN A 151 19.94 -7.99 -21.48
N PRO A 152 19.76 -9.02 -22.35
CA PRO A 152 18.64 -9.96 -22.25
C PRO A 152 18.59 -10.66 -20.89
N GLY A 153 17.37 -10.92 -20.39
CA GLY A 153 17.14 -11.66 -19.15
C GLY A 153 17.23 -10.84 -17.86
N ASN A 154 17.69 -9.59 -17.91
CA ASN A 154 17.72 -8.74 -16.71
C ASN A 154 16.33 -8.20 -16.37
N ARG A 155 15.97 -8.37 -15.10
CA ARG A 155 14.70 -7.92 -14.52
C ARG A 155 14.70 -6.42 -14.25
N ARG A 156 13.66 -5.73 -14.71
CA ARG A 156 13.45 -4.27 -14.52
C ARG A 156 12.44 -3.94 -13.42
N ASP A 157 11.87 -4.94 -12.78
CA ASP A 157 10.94 -4.80 -11.65
C ASP A 157 11.63 -4.93 -10.28
N THR A 158 12.97 -5.11 -10.26
CA THR A 158 13.75 -5.27 -9.03
C THR A 158 13.98 -3.93 -8.31
N PRO A 159 14.11 -3.91 -6.97
CA PRO A 159 14.36 -2.67 -6.24
C PRO A 159 15.70 -2.02 -6.61
N ALA A 160 16.70 -2.79 -7.04
CA ALA A 160 17.97 -2.26 -7.54
C ALA A 160 17.78 -1.47 -8.84
N TYR A 161 17.07 -2.03 -9.83
CA TYR A 161 16.78 -1.31 -11.07
C TYR A 161 15.86 -0.11 -10.82
N VAL A 162 14.80 -0.28 -10.02
CA VAL A 162 13.85 0.80 -9.69
C VAL A 162 14.57 1.98 -9.02
N LEU A 163 15.49 1.72 -8.09
CA LEU A 163 16.34 2.76 -7.49
C LEU A 163 17.19 3.46 -8.56
N ALA A 164 17.82 2.68 -9.44
CA ALA A 164 18.71 3.21 -10.46
C ALA A 164 17.98 4.09 -11.49
N ARG A 165 16.81 3.62 -11.97
CA ARG A 165 15.92 4.40 -12.83
C ARG A 165 15.53 5.72 -12.18
N GLY A 166 15.08 5.68 -10.92
CA GLY A 166 14.67 6.91 -10.23
C GLY A 166 15.83 7.90 -10.09
N ILE A 167 17.03 7.42 -9.73
CA ILE A 167 18.25 8.26 -9.69
C ILE A 167 18.53 8.86 -11.08
N LYS A 168 18.49 8.05 -12.13
CA LYS A 168 18.79 8.49 -13.50
C LYS A 168 17.78 9.52 -13.99
N MET A 169 16.50 9.24 -13.85
CA MET A 169 15.40 10.13 -14.21
C MET A 169 15.55 11.52 -13.57
N ARG A 170 16.00 11.59 -12.30
CA ARG A 170 16.25 12.87 -11.60
C ARG A 170 17.56 13.55 -11.98
N SER A 171 18.58 12.78 -12.37
CA SER A 171 19.89 13.31 -12.77
C SER A 171 19.92 13.88 -14.18
N VAL A 172 18.96 13.45 -15.01
CA VAL A 172 18.86 13.86 -16.41
C VAL A 172 18.05 15.19 -16.48
N PRO A 173 18.51 16.18 -17.28
CA PRO A 173 17.81 17.45 -17.44
C PRO A 173 16.37 17.29 -17.94
N GLU A 174 15.52 18.26 -17.60
CA GLU A 174 14.19 18.36 -18.19
C GLU A 174 14.27 18.55 -19.71
N GLY A 175 13.39 17.86 -20.46
CA GLY A 175 13.39 17.88 -21.93
C GLY A 175 14.33 16.86 -22.59
N ASP A 176 15.18 16.16 -21.84
CA ASP A 176 16.01 15.09 -22.39
C ASP A 176 15.15 13.85 -22.78
N PRO A 177 15.34 13.26 -23.97
CA PRO A 177 14.60 12.08 -24.40
C PRO A 177 14.70 10.89 -23.44
N LEU A 178 15.86 10.68 -22.79
CA LEU A 178 16.04 9.60 -21.83
C LEU A 178 15.14 9.80 -20.60
N ARG A 179 14.95 11.05 -20.16
CA ARG A 179 14.05 11.31 -19.04
C ARG A 179 12.61 10.95 -19.40
N ALA A 180 12.14 11.33 -20.59
CA ALA A 180 10.81 10.98 -21.07
C ALA A 180 10.63 9.46 -21.21
N GLU A 181 11.65 8.74 -21.68
CA GLU A 181 11.66 7.28 -21.74
C GLU A 181 11.49 6.65 -20.35
N LEU A 182 12.25 7.10 -19.35
CA LEU A 182 12.19 6.56 -17.99
C LEU A 182 10.87 6.90 -17.27
N GLU A 183 10.32 8.10 -17.50
CA GLU A 183 9.00 8.49 -17.00
C GLU A 183 7.88 7.65 -17.63
N ALA A 184 7.99 7.35 -18.93
CA ALA A 184 7.07 6.48 -19.63
C ALA A 184 7.17 5.02 -19.14
N GLU A 185 8.37 4.49 -18.97
CA GLU A 185 8.60 3.15 -18.41
C GLU A 185 7.99 3.04 -17.01
N LEU A 186 8.27 4.00 -16.13
CA LEU A 186 7.68 4.05 -14.78
C LEU A 186 6.15 4.13 -14.81
N THR A 187 5.59 4.90 -15.75
CA THR A 187 4.14 5.04 -15.88
C THR A 187 3.49 3.74 -16.35
N THR A 188 4.09 3.07 -17.33
CA THR A 188 3.67 1.77 -17.82
C THR A 188 3.73 0.73 -16.70
N ASP A 189 4.85 0.60 -15.98
CA ASP A 189 4.99 -0.36 -14.88
C ASP A 189 3.88 -0.19 -13.83
N VAL A 190 3.67 1.05 -13.39
CA VAL A 190 2.66 1.37 -12.37
C VAL A 190 1.26 1.01 -12.89
N ARG A 191 0.92 1.45 -14.11
CA ARG A 191 -0.39 1.22 -14.72
C ARG A 191 -0.64 -0.28 -14.90
N ASP A 192 0.33 -0.99 -15.45
CA ASP A 192 0.22 -2.42 -15.77
C ASP A 192 0.16 -3.26 -14.49
N THR A 193 0.83 -2.84 -13.40
CA THR A 193 0.73 -3.49 -12.09
C THR A 193 -0.67 -3.32 -11.49
N PHE A 194 -1.26 -2.13 -11.54
CA PHE A 194 -2.64 -1.93 -11.10
C PHE A 194 -3.65 -2.68 -11.97
N ALA A 195 -3.48 -2.66 -13.30
CA ALA A 195 -4.32 -3.43 -14.21
C ALA A 195 -4.23 -4.94 -13.93
N ALA A 196 -3.03 -5.46 -13.67
CA ALA A 196 -2.82 -6.85 -13.26
C ALA A 196 -3.55 -7.17 -11.95
N THR A 197 -3.44 -6.28 -10.97
CA THR A 197 -4.09 -6.41 -9.65
C THR A 197 -5.59 -6.57 -9.79
N LEU A 198 -6.21 -5.74 -10.63
CA LEU A 198 -7.66 -5.71 -10.83
C LEU A 198 -8.16 -6.83 -11.75
N ALA A 199 -7.36 -7.23 -12.75
CA ALA A 199 -7.72 -8.26 -13.73
C ALA A 199 -7.47 -9.70 -13.25
N ALA A 200 -6.70 -9.89 -12.16
CA ALA A 200 -6.28 -11.21 -11.74
C ALA A 200 -7.49 -12.11 -11.38
N PRO A 201 -7.55 -13.34 -11.91
CA PRO A 201 -8.56 -14.29 -11.53
C PRO A 201 -8.37 -14.76 -10.09
N ASP A 202 -9.44 -15.29 -9.50
CA ASP A 202 -9.39 -15.92 -8.20
C ASP A 202 -8.44 -17.13 -8.19
N LEU A 203 -7.76 -17.34 -7.07
CA LEU A 203 -6.92 -18.51 -6.82
C LEU A 203 -7.73 -19.79 -6.98
N GLN A 204 -7.13 -20.79 -7.64
CA GLN A 204 -7.73 -22.12 -7.81
C GLN A 204 -6.90 -23.17 -7.09
N ALA A 205 -7.57 -24.11 -6.42
CA ALA A 205 -6.89 -25.21 -5.75
C ALA A 205 -6.10 -26.08 -6.73
N GLY A 206 -4.91 -26.53 -6.31
CA GLY A 206 -4.03 -27.37 -7.13
C GLY A 206 -3.14 -26.60 -8.11
N GLN A 207 -3.19 -25.27 -8.11
CA GLN A 207 -2.19 -24.43 -8.77
C GLN A 207 -0.92 -24.31 -7.90
N GLU A 208 0.24 -24.13 -8.54
CA GLU A 208 1.53 -23.92 -7.86
C GLU A 208 1.46 -22.74 -6.86
N SER A 209 0.72 -21.68 -7.21
CA SER A 209 0.49 -20.51 -6.34
C SER A 209 -0.36 -20.79 -5.10
N THR A 210 -0.97 -21.97 -5.01
CA THR A 210 -1.81 -22.41 -3.88
C THR A 210 -1.26 -23.64 -3.17
N GLU A 211 -0.06 -24.08 -3.53
CA GLU A 211 0.57 -25.24 -2.91
C GLU A 211 0.71 -25.01 -1.39
N GLY A 212 0.24 -25.99 -0.61
CA GLY A 212 0.24 -25.90 0.85
C GLY A 212 -0.89 -25.07 1.46
N LEU A 213 -1.77 -24.45 0.66
CA LEU A 213 -2.98 -23.78 1.15
C LEU A 213 -4.17 -24.73 1.18
N SER A 214 -4.96 -24.65 2.25
CA SER A 214 -6.26 -25.32 2.33
C SER A 214 -7.30 -24.61 1.46
N ALA A 215 -8.36 -25.32 1.06
CA ALA A 215 -9.48 -24.73 0.34
C ALA A 215 -10.12 -23.54 1.09
N GLN A 216 -10.16 -23.60 2.43
CA GLN A 216 -10.69 -22.51 3.25
C GLN A 216 -9.81 -21.26 3.20
N GLU A 217 -8.49 -21.43 3.14
CA GLU A 217 -7.54 -20.31 3.01
C GLU A 217 -7.62 -19.68 1.63
N ILE A 218 -7.67 -20.50 0.56
CA ILE A 218 -7.88 -20.04 -0.81
C ILE A 218 -9.15 -19.19 -0.89
N GLU A 219 -10.27 -19.69 -0.38
CA GLU A 219 -11.54 -18.97 -0.36
C GLU A 219 -11.44 -17.67 0.47
N ALA A 220 -10.72 -17.68 1.58
CA ALA A 220 -10.50 -16.49 2.40
C ALA A 220 -9.66 -15.43 1.67
N PHE A 221 -8.61 -15.83 0.94
CA PHE A 221 -7.82 -14.91 0.12
C PHE A 221 -8.63 -14.35 -1.05
N ASN A 222 -9.40 -15.19 -1.74
CA ASN A 222 -10.27 -14.74 -2.83
C ASN A 222 -11.31 -13.71 -2.33
N ARG A 223 -11.98 -13.97 -1.20
CA ARG A 223 -12.92 -12.99 -0.61
C ARG A 223 -12.25 -11.65 -0.28
N LYS A 224 -11.05 -11.69 0.33
CA LYS A 224 -10.28 -10.46 0.62
C LYS A 224 -9.91 -9.73 -0.66
N ASN A 225 -9.42 -10.46 -1.67
CA ASN A 225 -9.02 -9.91 -2.96
C ASN A 225 -10.20 -9.24 -3.67
N GLN A 226 -11.35 -9.91 -3.76
CA GLN A 226 -12.56 -9.36 -4.37
C GLN A 226 -13.04 -8.09 -3.65
N GLN A 227 -13.01 -8.07 -2.32
CA GLN A 227 -13.34 -6.88 -1.53
C GLN A 227 -12.38 -5.73 -1.83
N ALA A 228 -11.07 -6.00 -1.82
CA ALA A 228 -10.04 -5.00 -2.08
C ALA A 228 -10.09 -4.47 -3.53
N ASN A 229 -10.32 -5.35 -4.52
CA ASN A 229 -10.44 -4.97 -5.93
C ASN A 229 -11.70 -4.16 -6.20
N THR A 230 -12.83 -4.51 -5.59
CA THR A 230 -14.06 -3.71 -5.67
C THR A 230 -13.84 -2.31 -5.12
N LEU A 231 -13.19 -2.20 -3.97
CA LEU A 231 -12.82 -0.92 -3.37
C LEU A 231 -11.88 -0.14 -4.30
N LEU A 232 -10.76 -0.74 -4.71
CA LEU A 232 -9.74 -0.10 -5.54
C LEU A 232 -10.30 0.40 -6.86
N ARG A 233 -11.18 -0.37 -7.51
CA ARG A 233 -11.92 0.03 -8.71
C ARG A 233 -12.71 1.32 -8.47
N ARG A 234 -13.52 1.36 -7.41
CA ARG A 234 -14.33 2.54 -7.04
C ARG A 234 -13.47 3.75 -6.68
N LEU A 235 -12.32 3.53 -6.05
CA LEU A 235 -11.36 4.61 -5.78
C LEU A 235 -10.80 5.19 -7.08
N PHE A 236 -10.47 4.37 -8.08
CA PHE A 236 -10.06 4.89 -9.39
C PHE A 236 -11.19 5.60 -10.13
N VAL A 237 -12.45 5.14 -10.02
CA VAL A 237 -13.61 5.88 -10.55
C VAL A 237 -13.70 7.28 -9.92
N ILE A 238 -13.45 7.42 -8.61
CA ILE A 238 -13.36 8.74 -7.95
C ILE A 238 -12.21 9.56 -8.54
N ILE A 239 -11.01 8.98 -8.65
CA ILE A 239 -9.82 9.70 -9.13
C ILE A 239 -10.01 10.20 -10.57
N GLN A 240 -10.74 9.45 -11.40
CA GLN A 240 -11.09 9.84 -12.76
C GLN A 240 -12.05 11.05 -12.84
N GLN A 241 -12.68 11.49 -11.74
CA GLN A 241 -13.58 12.66 -11.74
C GLN A 241 -12.87 14.02 -11.81
N GLY A 242 -11.62 14.05 -12.28
CA GLY A 242 -10.82 15.26 -12.40
C GLY A 242 -9.75 15.37 -11.33
N LEU A 243 -8.80 14.42 -11.34
CA LEU A 243 -7.56 14.53 -10.56
C LEU A 243 -6.84 15.83 -10.91
N GLU A 244 -6.55 16.61 -9.88
CA GLU A 244 -5.72 17.80 -9.95
C GLU A 244 -4.44 17.59 -9.16
N VAL A 245 -3.35 18.18 -9.66
CA VAL A 245 -2.03 18.12 -9.05
C VAL A 245 -1.55 19.54 -8.76
N ALA A 246 -0.92 19.72 -7.60
CA ALA A 246 -0.33 20.98 -7.17
C ALA A 246 0.91 21.33 -7.99
N GLY A 247 0.95 22.56 -8.50
CA GLY A 247 2.14 23.20 -9.07
C GLY A 247 3.19 23.59 -8.02
N ALA A 248 4.31 24.16 -8.49
CA ALA A 248 5.46 24.51 -7.66
C ALA A 248 5.26 25.70 -6.71
N GLU A 249 4.19 26.48 -6.89
CA GLU A 249 3.91 27.71 -6.15
C GLU A 249 2.76 27.51 -5.15
N GLY A 250 2.87 28.13 -3.96
CA GLY A 250 1.85 28.11 -2.91
C GLY A 250 2.20 27.19 -1.73
N LYS A 251 2.29 27.78 -0.53
CA LYS A 251 2.58 27.05 0.72
C LYS A 251 1.35 26.32 1.27
N TYR A 252 0.15 26.76 0.90
CA TYR A 252 -1.15 26.26 1.37
C TYR A 252 -2.02 25.78 0.20
N SER A 253 -2.91 24.82 0.45
CA SER A 253 -3.88 24.29 -0.54
C SER A 253 -4.65 25.37 -1.30
N ALA A 254 -5.07 26.43 -0.61
CA ALA A 254 -5.83 27.54 -1.20
C ALA A 254 -4.97 28.44 -2.12
N ASP A 255 -3.66 28.52 -1.88
CA ASP A 255 -2.75 29.38 -2.64
C ASP A 255 -2.02 28.64 -3.76
N ARG A 256 -2.25 27.32 -3.87
CA ARG A 256 -1.59 26.50 -4.88
C ARG A 256 -2.29 26.62 -6.22
N GLN A 257 -1.49 26.74 -7.27
CA GLN A 257 -1.98 26.51 -8.62
C GLN A 257 -2.26 25.02 -8.80
N TRP A 258 -3.53 24.67 -8.90
CA TRP A 258 -3.97 23.32 -9.23
C TRP A 258 -4.12 23.19 -10.73
N ARG A 259 -3.63 22.08 -11.28
CA ARG A 259 -3.74 21.77 -12.71
C ARG A 259 -4.30 20.38 -12.85
N HIS A 260 -5.18 20.20 -13.83
CA HIS A 260 -5.67 18.88 -14.20
C HIS A 260 -4.50 17.98 -14.59
N HIS A 261 -4.47 16.79 -14.02
CA HIS A 261 -3.51 15.76 -14.39
C HIS A 261 -3.95 15.08 -15.68
N THR A 262 -3.10 15.11 -16.69
CA THR A 262 -3.38 14.53 -18.01
C THR A 262 -2.77 13.14 -18.20
N GLY A 263 -1.86 12.72 -17.32
CA GLY A 263 -1.24 11.40 -17.37
C GLY A 263 -2.10 10.31 -16.74
N ALA A 264 -1.53 9.11 -16.62
CA ALA A 264 -2.22 7.99 -15.99
C ALA A 264 -2.56 8.29 -14.51
N VAL A 265 -3.82 8.10 -14.11
CA VAL A 265 -4.27 8.32 -12.73
C VAL A 265 -3.68 7.33 -11.74
N ALA A 266 -3.21 6.16 -12.22
CA ALA A 266 -2.47 5.17 -11.44
C ALA A 266 -1.29 5.77 -10.65
N ARG A 267 -0.62 6.78 -11.24
CA ARG A 267 0.51 7.48 -10.64
C ARG A 267 0.15 8.20 -9.33
N ALA A 268 -1.12 8.49 -9.11
CA ALA A 268 -1.58 9.24 -7.94
C ALA A 268 -1.54 8.44 -6.63
N LEU A 269 -1.72 7.11 -6.72
CA LEU A 269 -1.66 6.21 -5.57
C LEU A 269 -0.31 5.51 -5.44
N ALA A 270 0.51 5.49 -6.50
CA ALA A 270 1.82 4.87 -6.45
C ALA A 270 2.76 5.56 -5.43
N HIS A 271 3.74 4.80 -4.92
CA HIS A 271 4.86 5.33 -4.12
C HIS A 271 4.48 6.03 -2.81
N GLY A 272 3.38 5.63 -2.18
CA GLY A 272 2.83 6.32 -1.01
C GLY A 272 2.06 7.60 -1.37
N GLY A 273 1.65 7.74 -2.63
CA GLY A 273 0.80 8.82 -3.09
C GLY A 273 -0.54 8.85 -2.34
N ARG A 274 -1.08 10.05 -2.19
CA ARG A 274 -2.36 10.28 -1.53
C ARG A 274 -3.19 11.30 -2.29
N VAL A 275 -4.44 10.96 -2.52
CA VAL A 275 -5.42 11.82 -3.15
C VAL A 275 -6.39 12.32 -2.09
N ASN A 276 -6.50 13.63 -1.94
CA ASN A 276 -7.48 14.25 -1.06
C ASN A 276 -8.75 14.55 -1.87
N VAL A 277 -9.85 13.87 -1.54
CA VAL A 277 -11.14 14.04 -2.19
C VAL A 277 -11.98 14.99 -1.35
N ARG A 278 -12.32 16.16 -1.90
CA ARG A 278 -13.30 17.08 -1.33
C ARG A 278 -14.70 16.57 -1.66
N VAL A 279 -15.56 16.50 -0.65
CA VAL A 279 -16.93 15.96 -0.78
C VAL A 279 -17.91 17.04 -0.32
N GLU A 280 -18.69 17.56 -1.27
CA GLU A 280 -19.83 18.44 -0.95
C GLU A 280 -21.05 17.60 -0.54
N ILE A 281 -21.99 18.19 0.20
CA ILE A 281 -23.26 17.52 0.50
C ILE A 281 -24.03 17.33 -0.82
N PRO A 282 -24.39 16.09 -1.21
CA PRO A 282 -25.25 15.89 -2.37
C PRO A 282 -26.57 16.64 -2.22
N ARG A 283 -27.09 17.21 -3.30
CA ARG A 283 -28.40 17.90 -3.29
C ARG A 283 -29.55 16.98 -2.86
N GLU A 284 -29.39 15.67 -3.05
CA GLU A 284 -30.37 14.64 -2.68
C GLU A 284 -30.29 14.21 -1.21
N GLU A 285 -29.22 14.58 -0.48
CA GLU A 285 -29.01 14.22 0.93
C GLU A 285 -29.42 15.35 1.89
N THR A 286 -30.28 16.30 1.47
CA THR A 286 -30.63 17.52 2.22
C THR A 286 -31.37 17.31 3.55
N ALA A 287 -31.52 16.08 4.04
CA ALA A 287 -32.05 15.80 5.37
C ALA A 287 -30.92 15.33 6.31
N GLU A 288 -30.56 16.15 7.29
CA GLU A 288 -29.86 15.63 8.47
C GLU A 288 -30.72 14.53 9.13
N PRO A 289 -30.14 13.39 9.58
CA PRO A 289 -28.71 13.08 9.73
C PRO A 289 -28.20 12.07 8.67
N ILE A 290 -28.72 12.14 7.44
CA ILE A 290 -28.38 11.20 6.34
C ILE A 290 -27.13 11.66 5.56
N GLY A 291 -26.84 12.96 5.55
CA GLY A 291 -25.66 13.55 4.93
C GLY A 291 -24.37 12.84 5.28
N GLY A 292 -23.71 12.25 4.28
CA GLY A 292 -22.36 11.71 4.42
C GLY A 292 -22.24 10.22 4.78
N ARG A 293 -23.32 9.41 4.73
CA ARG A 293 -23.21 7.94 4.87
C ARG A 293 -23.03 7.23 3.54
N SER A 294 -23.54 7.81 2.46
CA SER A 294 -23.62 7.13 1.17
C SER A 294 -22.26 6.88 0.53
N LEU A 295 -21.28 7.76 0.71
CA LEU A 295 -19.92 7.51 0.20
C LEU A 295 -19.28 6.29 0.88
N PRO A 296 -19.20 6.20 2.23
CA PRO A 296 -18.74 4.99 2.92
C PRO A 296 -19.52 3.72 2.56
N GLU A 297 -20.83 3.81 2.38
CA GLU A 297 -21.68 2.68 2.02
C GLU A 297 -21.40 2.20 0.59
N TRP A 298 -21.35 3.12 -0.38
CA TRP A 298 -20.98 2.79 -1.76
C TRP A 298 -19.54 2.27 -1.85
N LEU A 299 -18.60 2.79 -1.06
CA LEU A 299 -17.24 2.25 -0.99
C LEU A 299 -17.14 0.92 -0.21
N GLY A 300 -18.19 0.49 0.50
CA GLY A 300 -18.16 -0.70 1.34
C GLY A 300 -17.26 -0.56 2.58
N MET A 301 -16.92 0.66 3.00
CA MET A 301 -15.96 0.95 4.07
C MET A 301 -16.33 0.33 5.42
N ARG A 302 -17.62 0.13 5.70
CA ARG A 302 -18.08 -0.47 6.96
C ARG A 302 -17.65 -1.92 7.13
N ASN A 303 -17.42 -2.62 6.02
CA ASN A 303 -16.96 -4.01 6.00
C ASN A 303 -15.42 -4.12 6.08
N LEU A 304 -14.72 -2.98 6.13
CA LEU A 304 -13.27 -2.94 6.23
C LEU A 304 -12.81 -2.89 7.70
N PRO A 305 -11.66 -3.52 8.01
CA PRO A 305 -11.02 -3.39 9.31
C PRO A 305 -10.81 -1.91 9.69
N LYS A 306 -11.08 -1.56 10.96
CA LYS A 306 -10.68 -0.26 11.52
C LYS A 306 -9.17 -0.25 11.74
N ARG A 307 -8.53 0.88 11.43
CA ARG A 307 -7.12 1.07 11.77
C ARG A 307 -6.96 1.40 13.24
N ALA A 308 -5.94 0.80 13.84
CA ALA A 308 -5.66 0.97 15.26
C ALA A 308 -4.73 2.20 15.53
N PHE A 309 -3.89 2.61 14.56
CA PHE A 309 -3.22 3.91 14.54
C PHE A 309 -3.16 4.50 13.11
N SER A 310 -2.95 5.80 13.02
CA SER A 310 -2.65 6.47 11.75
C SER A 310 -1.30 7.19 11.84
N THR A 311 -0.43 6.95 10.87
CA THR A 311 0.83 7.67 10.67
C THR A 311 0.62 9.00 9.95
N HIS A 312 -0.60 9.26 9.46
CA HIS A 312 -0.96 10.42 8.66
C HIS A 312 -2.38 10.88 8.98
N ASP A 313 -2.54 12.16 9.32
CA ASP A 313 -3.83 12.72 9.70
C ASP A 313 -4.13 13.98 8.88
N MET A 314 -5.39 14.33 8.67
CA MET A 314 -5.77 15.63 8.10
C MET A 314 -6.33 16.53 9.21
N THR A 315 -5.86 17.76 9.29
CA THR A 315 -6.42 18.82 10.14
C THR A 315 -7.05 19.91 9.28
N GLY A 316 -8.10 20.56 9.76
CA GLY A 316 -8.83 21.61 9.03
C GLY A 316 -10.33 21.36 8.91
N GLY A 317 -11.10 22.46 8.75
CA GLY A 317 -12.56 22.46 8.59
C GLY A 317 -13.06 23.30 7.41
N SER A 318 -12.14 23.92 6.66
CA SER A 318 -12.41 24.79 5.51
C SER A 318 -11.33 24.63 4.44
N GLU A 319 -11.60 25.14 3.24
CA GLU A 319 -10.72 25.14 2.06
C GLU A 319 -9.28 25.64 2.36
N GLU A 320 -9.15 26.60 3.27
CA GLU A 320 -7.88 27.22 3.66
C GLU A 320 -7.08 26.42 4.69
N THR A 321 -7.71 25.46 5.39
CA THR A 321 -7.13 24.84 6.59
C THR A 321 -6.80 23.35 6.45
N LEU A 322 -7.19 22.68 5.36
CA LEU A 322 -6.89 21.27 5.10
C LEU A 322 -5.37 21.03 5.03
N ARG A 323 -4.84 20.25 5.97
CA ARG A 323 -3.40 19.92 6.07
C ARG A 323 -3.19 18.50 6.52
N GLU A 324 -2.31 17.79 5.84
CA GLU A 324 -1.81 16.53 6.35
C GLU A 324 -0.80 16.75 7.49
N VAL A 325 -0.85 15.89 8.50
CA VAL A 325 -0.05 15.94 9.73
C VAL A 325 0.56 14.56 9.94
N GLY A 326 1.89 14.50 10.04
CA GLY A 326 2.62 13.25 10.27
C GLY A 326 2.46 12.65 11.67
N ALA A 327 2.88 11.39 11.77
CA ALA A 327 2.68 10.43 12.87
C ALA A 327 2.77 10.98 14.30
N VAL A 328 3.77 11.80 14.62
CA VAL A 328 4.03 12.25 16.01
C VAL A 328 2.92 13.18 16.54
N LYS A 329 2.27 13.97 15.69
CA LYS A 329 1.16 14.84 16.10
C LYS A 329 -0.20 14.15 16.00
N ALA A 330 -0.36 13.18 15.09
CA ALA A 330 -1.59 12.40 14.90
C ALA A 330 -1.92 11.54 16.14
N THR A 331 -0.91 10.91 16.76
CA THR A 331 -1.11 10.10 17.98
C THR A 331 -1.50 10.95 19.20
N ALA A 332 -0.94 12.16 19.34
CA ALA A 332 -1.29 13.08 20.41
C ALA A 332 -2.68 13.74 20.22
N GLY A 333 -3.14 13.89 18.97
CA GLY A 333 -4.43 14.49 18.63
C GLY A 333 -5.65 13.60 18.90
N LYS A 334 -5.48 12.27 18.92
CA LYS A 334 -6.58 11.30 19.14
C LYS A 334 -7.25 11.44 20.51
N LEU A 335 -6.56 11.99 21.52
CA LEU A 335 -7.12 12.09 22.87
C LEU A 335 -8.04 13.31 23.09
N PHE A 336 -8.02 14.33 22.22
CA PHE A 336 -8.69 15.60 22.55
C PHE A 336 -9.45 16.35 21.45
N LYS A 337 -9.43 16.00 20.14
CA LYS A 337 -9.97 16.96 19.15
C LYS A 337 -10.98 16.58 18.05
N TYR A 338 -11.27 15.33 17.64
CA TYR A 338 -12.29 15.13 16.57
C TYR A 338 -13.04 13.78 16.64
N PRO A 339 -14.22 13.69 17.28
CA PRO A 339 -14.97 12.43 17.46
C PRO A 339 -15.72 11.87 16.23
N ARG A 340 -15.47 12.35 15.00
CA ARG A 340 -16.25 11.98 13.78
C ARG A 340 -15.42 11.45 12.60
N ARG A 341 -14.26 10.85 12.84
CA ARG A 341 -13.38 10.32 11.76
C ARG A 341 -13.46 8.80 11.67
N ASP A 342 -13.50 8.26 10.45
CA ASP A 342 -13.43 6.82 10.20
C ASP A 342 -12.17 6.46 9.38
N GLU A 343 -11.26 5.71 9.99
CA GLU A 343 -9.99 5.26 9.41
C GLU A 343 -10.08 3.75 9.11
N ARG A 344 -9.99 3.39 7.83
CA ARG A 344 -10.17 2.02 7.33
C ARG A 344 -9.07 1.66 6.34
N GLY A 345 -8.91 0.38 6.09
CA GLY A 345 -8.01 -0.09 5.04
C GLY A 345 -8.31 -1.48 4.54
N ALA A 346 -7.66 -1.85 3.45
CA ALA A 346 -7.76 -3.17 2.83
C ALA A 346 -6.40 -3.55 2.25
N ASP A 347 -5.99 -4.80 2.45
CA ASP A 347 -4.78 -5.34 1.85
C ASP A 347 -5.02 -5.64 0.38
N ILE A 348 -4.07 -5.28 -0.48
CA ILE A 348 -4.15 -5.56 -1.92
C ILE A 348 -3.08 -6.56 -2.34
N ALA A 349 -3.43 -7.39 -3.32
CA ALA A 349 -2.50 -8.28 -4.01
C ALA A 349 -1.84 -7.52 -5.18
N ALA A 350 -1.01 -6.51 -4.89
CA ALA A 350 -0.42 -5.66 -5.94
C ALA A 350 0.45 -6.50 -6.91
N GLY A 351 0.09 -6.47 -8.19
CA GLY A 351 0.66 -7.34 -9.23
C GLY A 351 -0.25 -8.49 -9.65
N GLY A 352 -1.36 -8.71 -8.93
CA GLY A 352 -2.33 -9.76 -9.20
C GLY A 352 -2.18 -10.93 -8.23
N ILE A 353 -3.30 -11.36 -7.64
CA ILE A 353 -3.31 -12.51 -6.72
C ILE A 353 -2.77 -13.77 -7.43
N GLY A 354 -1.95 -14.55 -6.72
CA GLY A 354 -1.36 -15.77 -7.27
C GLY A 354 -0.16 -15.56 -8.20
N SER A 355 0.11 -14.33 -8.64
CA SER A 355 1.31 -13.98 -9.40
C SER A 355 2.55 -14.03 -8.52
N ARG A 356 3.74 -14.01 -9.13
CA ARG A 356 5.01 -13.97 -8.42
C ARG A 356 5.60 -12.56 -8.40
N ASP A 357 6.09 -12.14 -7.25
CA ASP A 357 6.83 -10.88 -7.12
C ASP A 357 8.30 -11.00 -7.59
N PHE A 358 9.11 -9.95 -7.37
CA PHE A 358 10.51 -9.95 -7.76
C PHE A 358 11.40 -10.91 -6.97
N ASN A 359 10.95 -11.39 -5.81
CA ASN A 359 11.60 -12.46 -5.07
C ASN A 359 11.07 -13.85 -5.47
N GLY A 360 10.04 -13.92 -6.31
CA GLY A 360 9.38 -15.17 -6.67
C GLY A 360 8.30 -15.62 -5.67
N ASP A 361 7.92 -14.75 -4.73
CA ASP A 361 6.90 -15.05 -3.74
C ASP A 361 5.49 -14.86 -4.29
N VAL A 362 4.53 -15.65 -3.79
CA VAL A 362 3.15 -15.54 -4.22
C VAL A 362 2.57 -14.24 -3.69
N VAL A 363 2.01 -13.44 -4.57
CA VAL A 363 1.31 -12.20 -4.23
C VAL A 363 -0.06 -12.55 -3.67
N LEU A 364 -0.34 -12.09 -2.44
CA LEU A 364 -1.58 -12.33 -1.70
C LEU A 364 -2.09 -11.06 -1.03
N PRO A 365 -3.40 -10.92 -0.75
CA PRO A 365 -3.96 -9.78 -0.02
C PRO A 365 -3.75 -9.94 1.49
N ASN A 366 -2.49 -9.88 1.93
CA ASN A 366 -2.04 -10.08 3.32
C ASN A 366 -1.31 -8.86 3.92
N GLY A 367 -1.22 -7.77 3.16
CA GLY A 367 -0.59 -6.51 3.60
C GLY A 367 0.90 -6.41 3.27
N VAL A 368 1.54 -7.46 2.73
CA VAL A 368 2.95 -7.44 2.29
C VAL A 368 3.11 -6.69 0.98
N HIS A 369 2.18 -6.88 0.05
CA HIS A 369 2.24 -6.29 -1.29
C HIS A 369 1.47 -4.98 -1.44
N GLY A 370 0.91 -4.44 -0.35
CA GLY A 370 0.28 -3.11 -0.35
C GLY A 370 -0.97 -3.05 0.51
N HIS A 371 -1.30 -1.85 0.95
CA HIS A 371 -2.43 -1.60 1.83
C HIS A 371 -3.12 -0.28 1.50
N ILE A 372 -4.40 -0.33 1.16
CA ILE A 372 -5.22 0.87 0.94
C ILE A 372 -5.46 1.54 2.28
N LEU A 373 -5.24 2.86 2.33
CA LEU A 373 -5.60 3.74 3.44
C LEU A 373 -6.79 4.59 3.03
N LEU A 374 -7.87 4.54 3.82
CA LEU A 374 -8.98 5.47 3.75
C LEU A 374 -9.13 6.23 5.06
N VAL A 375 -9.19 7.56 4.97
CA VAL A 375 -9.53 8.42 6.10
C VAL A 375 -10.71 9.28 5.69
N TYR A 376 -11.85 9.11 6.34
CA TYR A 376 -13.09 9.80 5.97
C TYR A 376 -13.61 10.71 7.09
N LYS A 377 -13.98 11.93 6.71
CA LYS A 377 -14.80 12.85 7.50
C LYS A 377 -16.07 13.16 6.68
N PRO A 378 -17.27 12.85 7.21
CA PRO A 378 -18.51 13.19 6.52
C PRO A 378 -18.70 14.70 6.42
N PRO A 379 -19.32 15.21 5.34
CA PRO A 379 -19.77 16.60 5.27
C PRO A 379 -20.86 16.87 6.31
N THR A 380 -20.99 18.12 6.74
CA THR A 380 -22.09 18.61 7.59
C THR A 380 -22.75 19.81 6.95
N SER A 381 -23.89 20.25 7.48
CA SER A 381 -24.58 21.49 7.05
C SER A 381 -23.69 22.75 7.05
N SER A 382 -22.58 22.76 7.80
CA SER A 382 -21.63 23.87 7.91
C SER A 382 -20.23 23.59 7.35
N ASP A 383 -19.85 22.32 7.15
CA ASP A 383 -18.49 21.91 6.80
C ASP A 383 -18.48 21.02 5.57
N ILE A 384 -17.50 21.24 4.68
CA ILE A 384 -17.17 20.28 3.64
C ILE A 384 -16.68 18.96 4.24
N GLY A 385 -17.07 17.86 3.60
CA GLY A 385 -16.57 16.52 3.88
C GLY A 385 -15.29 16.27 3.11
N TRP A 386 -14.57 15.23 3.51
CA TRP A 386 -13.39 14.79 2.78
C TRP A 386 -13.12 13.30 2.95
N LEU A 387 -12.51 12.72 1.93
CA LEU A 387 -11.95 11.37 1.92
C LEU A 387 -10.48 11.48 1.49
N GLN A 388 -9.56 11.00 2.32
CA GLN A 388 -8.19 10.77 1.89
C GLN A 388 -8.05 9.32 1.43
N ILE A 389 -7.54 9.16 0.21
CA ILE A 389 -7.21 7.87 -0.39
C ILE A 389 -5.70 7.77 -0.43
N GLY A 390 -5.12 6.71 0.12
CA GLY A 390 -3.70 6.43 0.02
C GLY A 390 -3.44 4.96 -0.26
N LEU A 391 -2.24 4.66 -0.76
CA LEU A 391 -1.73 3.30 -0.84
C LEU A 391 -0.38 3.23 -0.11
N GLU A 392 -0.39 2.52 1.02
CA GLU A 392 0.81 2.23 1.79
C GLU A 392 1.54 1.03 1.19
N THR A 393 2.87 1.03 1.26
CA THR A 393 3.70 -0.05 0.72
C THR A 393 3.48 -1.37 1.46
N THR A 394 3.18 -1.32 2.76
CA THR A 394 2.82 -2.49 3.56
C THR A 394 1.85 -2.06 4.66
N ALA A 395 1.02 -3.01 5.12
CA ALA A 395 0.07 -2.78 6.19
C ALA A 395 0.79 -2.33 7.48
N PRO A 396 0.17 -1.45 8.29
CA PRO A 396 0.70 -1.09 9.60
C PRO A 396 0.81 -2.32 10.51
N GLU A 397 1.86 -2.37 11.33
CA GLU A 397 1.91 -3.33 12.44
C GLU A 397 0.69 -3.15 13.37
N SER A 398 0.31 -4.19 14.11
CA SER A 398 -0.84 -4.08 15.00
C SER A 398 -0.54 -3.13 16.18
N VAL A 399 -1.58 -2.52 16.76
CA VAL A 399 -1.43 -1.70 17.99
C VAL A 399 -0.94 -2.54 19.16
N ALA A 400 -1.30 -3.83 19.22
CA ALA A 400 -0.79 -4.72 20.25
C ALA A 400 0.74 -4.88 20.15
N ASP A 401 1.27 -5.07 18.94
CA ASP A 401 2.71 -5.17 18.70
C ASP A 401 3.42 -3.85 19.01
N THR A 402 2.81 -2.73 18.62
CA THR A 402 3.32 -1.38 18.90
C THR A 402 3.37 -1.07 20.41
N LEU A 403 2.33 -1.45 21.16
CA LEU A 403 2.27 -1.26 22.62
C LEU A 403 3.28 -2.14 23.34
N LEU A 404 3.36 -3.42 22.97
CA LEU A 404 4.33 -4.35 23.55
C LEU A 404 5.76 -3.89 23.26
N HIS A 405 6.02 -3.34 22.08
CA HIS A 405 7.33 -2.77 21.73
C HIS A 405 7.66 -1.53 22.57
N ALA A 406 6.68 -0.65 22.82
CA ALA A 406 6.87 0.56 23.62
C ALA A 406 7.24 0.27 25.09
N ILE A 407 6.79 -0.87 25.64
CA ILE A 407 7.09 -1.29 27.02
C ILE A 407 8.22 -2.33 27.12
N GLY A 408 8.96 -2.54 26.02
CA GLY A 408 10.10 -3.47 25.99
C GLY A 408 9.74 -4.95 26.13
N LEU A 409 8.45 -5.30 26.03
CA LEU A 409 7.95 -6.67 26.13
C LEU A 409 7.79 -7.34 24.76
N SER A 410 7.78 -6.58 23.66
CA SER A 410 8.02 -7.10 22.32
C SER A 410 9.45 -6.82 21.92
N LYS A 411 10.26 -7.88 21.83
CA LYS A 411 11.33 -7.92 20.84
C LYS A 411 10.58 -8.06 19.53
N SER A 412 10.49 -6.97 18.75
CA SER A 412 9.87 -6.89 17.41
C SER A 412 9.49 -8.26 16.87
N ASP A 413 8.19 -8.57 16.73
CA ASP A 413 7.79 -9.89 16.20
C ASP A 413 8.60 -10.13 14.91
N PRO A 414 9.54 -11.08 14.89
CA PRO A 414 10.37 -11.32 13.72
C PRO A 414 9.52 -11.67 12.50
N ASN A 415 8.28 -12.12 12.72
CA ASN A 415 7.31 -12.52 11.71
C ASN A 415 6.33 -11.41 11.30
N ALA A 416 6.37 -10.21 11.91
CA ALA A 416 5.50 -9.12 11.48
C ALA A 416 5.67 -8.87 9.96
N PRO A 417 4.57 -8.64 9.20
CA PRO A 417 4.61 -8.56 7.75
C PRO A 417 5.69 -7.60 7.28
N ARG A 418 6.60 -8.11 6.45
CA ARG A 418 7.62 -7.31 5.79
C ARG A 418 7.24 -7.23 4.33
N ASN A 419 7.37 -6.05 3.73
CA ASN A 419 7.26 -5.98 2.29
C ASN A 419 8.41 -6.77 1.61
N PRO A 420 8.35 -7.00 0.30
CA PRO A 420 9.37 -7.75 -0.43
C PRO A 420 10.80 -7.17 -0.40
N VAL A 421 11.00 -5.95 0.14
CA VAL A 421 12.33 -5.34 0.35
C VAL A 421 12.75 -5.25 1.83
N GLY A 422 12.03 -5.92 2.72
CA GLY A 422 12.33 -5.96 4.16
C GLY A 422 11.82 -4.77 4.97
N TYR A 423 10.98 -3.91 4.38
CA TYR A 423 10.38 -2.77 5.06
C TYR A 423 9.28 -3.18 6.05
N ARG A 424 9.22 -2.47 7.18
CA ARG A 424 8.15 -2.58 8.19
C ARG A 424 7.47 -1.24 8.39
N HIS A 425 6.14 -1.26 8.43
CA HIS A 425 5.35 -0.07 8.72
C HIS A 425 5.03 0.02 10.22
N THR A 426 5.94 0.66 10.94
CA THR A 426 5.84 0.91 12.38
C THR A 426 5.29 2.31 12.66
N ALA A 427 4.85 2.61 13.88
CA ALA A 427 4.42 3.96 14.28
C ALA A 427 5.53 5.03 14.16
N LYS A 428 6.81 4.62 14.16
CA LYS A 428 7.97 5.51 13.96
C LYS A 428 8.39 5.60 12.50
N SER A 429 7.78 4.82 11.61
CA SER A 429 8.08 4.87 10.18
C SER A 429 7.65 6.22 9.64
N THR A 430 8.58 7.17 9.60
CA THR A 430 8.33 8.43 8.91
C THR A 430 8.45 8.18 7.42
N GLU A 431 7.53 8.75 6.69
CA GLU A 431 7.54 8.76 5.23
C GLU A 431 8.88 9.33 4.68
N ALA A 432 9.64 10.11 5.48
CA ALA A 432 10.91 10.70 5.07
C ALA A 432 12.12 9.75 5.16
N THR A 433 12.06 8.72 6.02
CA THR A 433 13.20 7.81 6.29
C THR A 433 13.05 6.47 5.58
N ALA A 434 11.82 6.08 5.26
CA ALA A 434 11.52 4.88 4.50
C ALA A 434 11.43 5.25 3.02
N ASN A 435 12.42 4.84 2.23
CA ASN A 435 12.35 4.96 0.77
C ASN A 435 12.20 3.58 0.10
N PRO A 436 11.24 2.74 0.52
CA PRO A 436 11.04 1.46 -0.13
C PRO A 436 10.56 1.71 -1.57
N ALA A 437 10.99 0.85 -2.48
CA ALA A 437 10.25 0.67 -3.72
C ALA A 437 8.81 0.25 -3.37
N SER A 438 7.83 0.84 -4.04
CA SER A 438 6.45 0.41 -3.87
C SER A 438 6.21 -0.90 -4.64
N SER A 439 5.34 -1.74 -4.12
CA SER A 439 4.93 -2.98 -4.79
C SER A 439 4.16 -2.71 -6.09
N VAL A 440 3.67 -1.49 -6.30
CA VAL A 440 3.12 -1.03 -7.59
C VAL A 440 4.18 -0.36 -8.48
N GLY A 441 5.47 -0.65 -8.24
CA GLY A 441 6.62 -0.06 -8.94
C GLY A 441 7.13 1.22 -8.28
N GLY A 442 8.24 1.79 -8.77
CA GLY A 442 8.79 3.14 -8.46
C GLY A 442 9.14 3.49 -7.01
N LEU A 443 9.57 4.73 -6.80
CA LEU A 443 10.07 5.27 -5.53
C LEU A 443 9.24 6.46 -5.04
N LYS A 444 9.34 6.73 -3.73
CA LYS A 444 8.65 7.87 -3.10
C LYS A 444 8.99 9.22 -3.74
N GLN A 445 10.22 9.40 -4.24
CA GLN A 445 10.62 10.62 -4.94
C GLN A 445 9.95 10.78 -6.31
N ASP A 446 9.35 9.71 -6.83
CA ASP A 446 8.71 9.71 -8.14
C ASP A 446 7.21 10.05 -8.07
N LYS A 447 6.71 10.51 -6.89
CA LYS A 447 5.34 11.00 -6.75
C LYS A 447 5.08 12.19 -7.67
N ILE A 448 3.84 12.26 -8.17
CA ILE A 448 3.38 13.41 -8.96
C ILE A 448 3.04 14.61 -8.05
N GLY A 449 3.33 15.81 -8.55
CA GLY A 449 3.10 17.07 -7.85
C GLY A 449 4.25 17.54 -6.96
N VAL A 450 4.29 18.84 -6.70
CA VAL A 450 5.35 19.48 -5.91
C VAL A 450 4.87 19.71 -4.48
N GLY A 451 5.56 19.12 -3.50
CA GLY A 451 5.22 19.28 -2.08
C GLY A 451 5.45 18.00 -1.27
N LYS A 452 5.06 18.02 0.01
CA LYS A 452 5.31 16.88 0.91
C LYS A 452 4.11 15.95 1.07
N LEU A 453 2.87 16.45 1.22
CA LEU A 453 1.74 15.62 1.72
C LEU A 453 0.33 15.98 1.19
N ASP A 454 0.20 16.99 0.34
CA ASP A 454 -1.09 17.54 -0.11
C ASP A 454 -1.03 17.95 -1.59
N THR A 455 -0.41 17.12 -2.42
CA THR A 455 -0.09 17.47 -3.81
C THR A 455 -1.16 17.06 -4.81
N MET A 456 -2.16 16.29 -4.39
CA MET A 456 -3.19 15.75 -5.28
C MET A 456 -4.58 15.89 -4.66
N ARG A 457 -5.55 16.27 -5.48
CA ARG A 457 -6.94 16.38 -5.05
C ARG A 457 -7.94 15.99 -6.14
N VAL A 458 -9.16 15.69 -5.70
CA VAL A 458 -10.36 15.57 -6.54
C VAL A 458 -11.47 16.34 -5.85
N THR A 459 -12.30 17.04 -6.61
CA THR A 459 -13.47 17.74 -6.06
C THR A 459 -14.77 17.10 -6.54
N LEU A 460 -15.55 16.55 -5.60
CA LEU A 460 -16.86 15.98 -5.85
C LEU A 460 -17.95 16.98 -5.46
N GLY A 461 -18.52 17.66 -6.46
CA GLY A 461 -19.60 18.65 -6.30
C GLY A 461 -20.91 18.26 -7.00
N GLY A 462 -22.01 18.90 -6.58
CA GLY A 462 -23.36 18.64 -7.12
C GLY A 462 -23.86 17.21 -6.85
N ASP A 463 -24.47 16.57 -7.85
CA ASP A 463 -25.02 15.21 -7.75
C ASP A 463 -23.93 14.13 -7.93
N TRP A 464 -22.78 14.33 -7.29
CA TRP A 464 -21.58 13.50 -7.48
C TRP A 464 -21.84 12.02 -7.21
N LEU A 465 -22.69 11.68 -6.23
CA LEU A 465 -22.96 10.29 -5.88
C LEU A 465 -23.66 9.57 -7.02
N ARG A 466 -24.65 10.22 -7.65
CA ARG A 466 -25.35 9.68 -8.81
C ARG A 466 -24.37 9.47 -9.97
N LYS A 467 -23.48 10.43 -10.22
CA LYS A 467 -22.44 10.32 -11.25
C LYS A 467 -21.49 9.15 -10.99
N LEU A 468 -20.95 9.02 -9.77
CA LEU A 468 -20.06 7.91 -9.42
C LEU A 468 -20.75 6.55 -9.58
N LYS A 469 -22.01 6.42 -9.14
CA LYS A 469 -22.80 5.19 -9.32
C LYS A 469 -23.03 4.87 -10.80
N ALA A 470 -23.31 5.88 -11.62
CA ALA A 470 -23.48 5.70 -13.06
C ALA A 470 -22.17 5.22 -13.72
N GLU A 471 -21.04 5.84 -13.39
CA GLU A 471 -19.73 5.43 -13.92
C GLU A 471 -19.31 4.02 -13.45
N ASP A 472 -19.56 3.68 -12.18
CA ASP A 472 -19.34 2.32 -11.65
C ASP A 472 -20.24 1.28 -12.34
N ALA A 473 -21.47 1.66 -12.69
CA ALA A 473 -22.40 0.80 -13.42
C ALA A 473 -21.93 0.55 -14.86
N LYS A 474 -21.51 1.61 -15.59
CA LYS A 474 -20.94 1.48 -16.95
C LYS A 474 -19.70 0.58 -16.94
N LEU A 475 -18.79 0.81 -15.99
CA LEU A 475 -17.60 -0.01 -15.83
C LEU A 475 -17.96 -1.48 -15.49
N THR A 476 -18.93 -1.69 -14.60
CA THR A 476 -19.42 -3.03 -14.26
C THR A 476 -20.03 -3.73 -15.48
N ALA A 477 -20.77 -3.01 -16.34
CA ALA A 477 -21.32 -3.56 -17.57
C ALA A 477 -20.21 -3.99 -18.56
N GLN A 478 -19.11 -3.23 -18.64
CA GLN A 478 -17.94 -3.60 -19.44
C GLN A 478 -17.26 -4.86 -18.89
N ILE A 479 -17.05 -4.94 -17.58
CA ILE A 479 -16.47 -6.11 -16.90
C ILE A 479 -17.34 -7.35 -17.12
N ASN A 480 -18.67 -7.23 -16.95
CA ASN A 480 -19.59 -8.34 -17.13
C ASN A 480 -19.61 -8.87 -18.56
N ARG A 481 -19.48 -7.99 -19.56
CA ARG A 481 -19.35 -8.40 -20.97
C ARG A 481 -18.03 -9.09 -21.28
N ALA A 482 -16.94 -8.65 -20.65
CA ALA A 482 -15.65 -9.33 -20.75
C ALA A 482 -15.72 -10.76 -20.15
N GLY A 483 -16.53 -10.97 -19.11
CA GLY A 483 -16.67 -12.26 -18.46
C GLY A 483 -15.34 -12.72 -17.87
N GLN A 484 -14.83 -13.85 -18.35
CA GLN A 484 -13.53 -14.41 -17.95
C GLN A 484 -12.41 -14.14 -18.97
N ASP A 485 -12.63 -13.29 -19.98
CA ASP A 485 -11.58 -12.90 -20.92
C ASP A 485 -10.57 -11.99 -20.22
N GLU A 486 -9.47 -12.58 -19.76
CA GLU A 486 -8.38 -11.89 -19.05
C GLU A 486 -7.78 -10.75 -19.87
N ARG A 487 -7.66 -10.92 -21.19
CA ARG A 487 -7.13 -9.86 -22.06
C ARG A 487 -8.08 -8.67 -22.07
N ARG A 488 -9.38 -8.93 -22.24
CA ARG A 488 -10.38 -7.85 -22.24
C ARG A 488 -10.48 -7.17 -20.88
N LEU A 489 -10.45 -7.94 -19.78
CA LEU A 489 -10.41 -7.38 -18.42
C LEU A 489 -9.18 -6.49 -18.24
N ARG A 490 -8.01 -6.92 -18.74
CA ARG A 490 -6.79 -6.12 -18.65
C ARG A 490 -6.89 -4.83 -19.45
N GLU A 491 -7.48 -4.83 -20.64
CA GLU A 491 -7.74 -3.62 -21.42
C GLU A 491 -8.65 -2.64 -20.65
N ILE A 492 -9.76 -3.14 -20.09
CA ILE A 492 -10.70 -2.36 -19.27
C ILE A 492 -9.98 -1.70 -18.09
N PHE A 493 -9.21 -2.48 -17.32
CA PHE A 493 -8.53 -1.94 -16.15
C PHE A 493 -7.33 -1.07 -16.49
N THR A 494 -6.69 -1.29 -17.64
CA THR A 494 -5.65 -0.39 -18.17
C THR A 494 -6.22 0.99 -18.47
N ALA A 495 -7.40 1.05 -19.09
CA ALA A 495 -8.10 2.32 -19.33
C ALA A 495 -8.56 2.99 -18.03
N LEU A 496 -9.14 2.23 -17.08
CA LEU A 496 -9.55 2.75 -15.78
C LEU A 496 -8.42 3.45 -15.01
N VAL A 497 -7.22 2.86 -15.02
CA VAL A 497 -6.06 3.39 -14.29
C VAL A 497 -5.15 4.26 -15.18
N GLY A 498 -5.53 4.42 -16.45
CA GLY A 498 -4.87 5.21 -17.48
C GLY A 498 -5.25 6.69 -17.42
N THR A 499 -5.25 7.35 -18.57
CA THR A 499 -5.61 8.77 -18.68
C THR A 499 -7.13 8.97 -18.55
N GLY A 500 -7.56 10.23 -18.40
CA GLY A 500 -8.99 10.55 -18.45
C GLY A 500 -9.63 10.22 -19.80
N ASP A 501 -8.89 10.41 -20.89
CA ASP A 501 -9.36 10.12 -22.25
C ASP A 501 -9.53 8.61 -22.48
N ASP A 502 -8.56 7.79 -22.01
CA ASP A 502 -8.65 6.33 -22.09
C ASP A 502 -9.92 5.82 -21.39
N TYR A 503 -10.19 6.33 -20.19
CA TYR A 503 -11.35 5.93 -19.41
C TYR A 503 -12.67 6.44 -20.02
N ALA A 504 -12.69 7.69 -20.49
CA ALA A 504 -13.86 8.26 -21.17
C ALA A 504 -14.22 7.45 -22.41
N GLN A 505 -13.23 7.03 -23.21
CA GLN A 505 -13.44 6.18 -24.37
C GLN A 505 -14.00 4.81 -23.98
N LEU A 506 -13.49 4.19 -22.91
CA LEU A 506 -13.98 2.91 -22.41
C LEU A 506 -15.49 2.94 -22.06
N VAL A 507 -15.96 4.03 -21.45
CA VAL A 507 -17.34 4.14 -20.94
C VAL A 507 -18.29 4.90 -21.88
N ALA A 508 -17.79 5.43 -23.00
CA ALA A 508 -18.58 6.19 -23.98
C ALA A 508 -19.64 5.34 -24.70
N ASP A 509 -19.34 4.05 -24.92
CA ASP A 509 -20.23 3.12 -25.64
C ASP A 509 -21.38 2.60 -24.76
N GLU A 510 -21.42 2.96 -23.47
CA GLU A 510 -22.47 2.53 -22.56
C GLU A 510 -23.63 3.51 -22.52
N PRO A 511 -24.86 3.06 -22.85
CA PRO A 511 -26.03 3.88 -22.57
C PRO A 511 -26.05 4.15 -21.07
N THR A 512 -26.34 5.40 -20.69
CA THR A 512 -26.54 5.77 -19.29
C THR A 512 -27.74 4.97 -18.77
N VAL A 513 -27.48 3.81 -18.17
CA VAL A 513 -28.52 3.05 -17.49
C VAL A 513 -28.96 3.95 -16.34
N ALA A 514 -30.24 4.34 -16.36
CA ALA A 514 -30.83 5.06 -15.24
C ALA A 514 -30.48 4.28 -13.96
N ALA A 515 -29.92 4.96 -12.96
CA ALA A 515 -29.66 4.33 -11.68
C ALA A 515 -30.94 3.59 -11.25
N PRO A 516 -30.87 2.33 -10.78
CA PRO A 516 -32.06 1.64 -10.32
C PRO A 516 -32.76 2.56 -9.32
N GLU A 517 -34.06 2.80 -9.54
CA GLU A 517 -34.86 3.55 -8.59
C GLU A 517 -34.66 2.92 -7.20
N PRO A 518 -34.49 3.73 -6.14
CA PRO A 518 -34.42 3.18 -4.81
C PRO A 518 -35.67 2.34 -4.57
N ASP A 519 -35.48 1.09 -4.13
CA ASP A 519 -36.59 0.21 -3.74
C ASP A 519 -37.57 1.01 -2.87
N ASP A 520 -38.81 1.13 -3.32
CA ASP A 520 -39.89 1.74 -2.54
C ASP A 520 -40.03 0.92 -1.25
N PRO A 521 -39.73 1.49 -0.07
CA PRO A 521 -39.78 0.75 1.19
C PRO A 521 -41.18 0.22 1.53
N ASP A 522 -42.22 0.64 0.79
CA ASP A 522 -43.60 0.21 1.01
C ASP A 522 -44.06 -0.98 0.14
N GLU A 523 -43.23 -1.51 -0.78
CA GLU A 523 -43.61 -2.68 -1.59
C GLU A 523 -43.21 -4.04 -0.96
N ILE A 524 -43.51 -4.24 0.32
CA ILE A 524 -43.53 -5.59 0.91
C ILE A 524 -44.85 -6.27 0.48
N ARG A 525 -44.81 -6.98 -0.66
CA ARG A 525 -45.88 -7.91 -1.01
C ARG A 525 -45.86 -9.09 -0.04
N PRO A 526 -46.96 -9.39 0.68
CA PRO A 526 -47.01 -10.56 1.55
C PRO A 526 -46.93 -11.84 0.71
N ALA A 527 -46.09 -12.78 1.15
CA ALA A 527 -45.95 -14.08 0.52
C ALA A 527 -47.30 -14.83 0.50
N PRO A 528 -47.62 -15.57 -0.57
CA PRO A 528 -48.84 -16.36 -0.64
C PRO A 528 -48.82 -17.47 0.42
N ARG A 529 -49.98 -17.65 1.07
CA ARG A 529 -50.22 -18.62 2.15
C ARG A 529 -50.12 -20.06 1.70
#